data_AF-A0A844I7N1-F1
#
_entry.id   AF-A0A844I7N1-F1
#
_cell.length_a   1.000
_cell.length_b   1.000
_cell.length_c   1.000
_cell.angle_alpha   90.00
_cell.angle_beta   90.00
_cell.angle_gamma   90.00
#
_symmetry.space_group_name_H-M   'P 1'
#
loop_
_entity.id
_entity.type
_entity.pdbx_description
1 polymer ?
#
loop_
_entity_poly.entity_id
_entity_poly.type
_entity_poly.pdbx_seq_one_letter_code
_entity_poly.pdbx_strand_id
1 'polypeptide(L)'
;MTSIEALKWAFEPGNSTKQQGVRQGEGLHILQEFVQKNHGTLMIFSNDSYVNIGDNGVKYENVCTNFSGTLVNIAFRCDEKYYCLASEVPKLKKLKL
;
A
#
# COMPACT_ATOMS: atom_id res chain seq x y z
N MET A 1 -0.26 10.44 -18.77
CA MET A 1 0.08 9.61 -17.60
C MET A 1 0.73 8.35 -18.11
N THR A 2 2.01 8.13 -17.78
CA THR A 2 2.73 6.88 -18.04
C THR A 2 2.33 5.80 -17.04
N SER A 3 2.66 4.54 -17.28
CA SER A 3 2.34 3.45 -16.34
C SER A 3 3.05 3.59 -14.99
N ILE A 4 4.25 4.19 -14.95
CA ILE A 4 4.93 4.54 -13.68
C ILE A 4 4.18 5.68 -12.98
N GLU A 5 3.77 6.72 -13.70
CA GLU A 5 2.99 7.83 -13.12
C GLU A 5 1.66 7.34 -12.57
N ALA A 6 0.99 6.43 -13.28
CA ALA A 6 -0.25 5.80 -12.82
C ALA A 6 -0.03 4.95 -11.57
N LEU A 7 1.06 4.19 -11.51
CA LEU A 7 1.40 3.39 -10.35
C LEU A 7 1.68 4.28 -9.13
N LYS A 8 2.49 5.33 -9.29
CA LYS A 8 2.72 6.33 -8.23
C LYS A 8 1.42 6.98 -7.77
N TRP A 9 0.59 7.41 -8.72
CA TRP A 9 -0.71 8.01 -8.44
C TRP A 9 -1.61 7.06 -7.62
N ALA A 10 -1.59 5.76 -7.91
CA ALA A 10 -2.40 4.78 -7.20
C ALA A 10 -1.99 4.54 -5.74
N PHE A 11 -0.75 4.89 -5.36
CA PHE A 11 -0.26 4.80 -3.97
C PHE A 11 -0.53 6.07 -3.15
N GLU A 12 -0.94 7.16 -3.79
CA GLU A 12 -1.31 8.38 -3.07
C GLU A 12 -2.65 8.18 -2.32
N PRO A 13 -2.76 8.65 -1.07
CA PRO A 13 -3.98 8.51 -0.28
C PRO A 13 -5.22 9.06 -1.00
N GLY A 14 -6.32 8.30 -0.93
CA GLY A 14 -7.61 8.70 -1.49
C GLY A 14 -7.72 8.64 -3.02
N ASN A 15 -6.66 8.28 -3.75
CA ASN A 15 -6.73 8.14 -5.19
C ASN A 15 -7.47 6.89 -5.61
N SER A 16 -8.54 7.08 -6.38
CA SER A 16 -9.40 6.01 -6.87
C SER A 16 -9.96 6.37 -8.24
N THR A 17 -10.10 5.36 -9.10
CA THR A 17 -10.81 5.52 -10.37
C THR A 17 -12.32 5.72 -10.18
N LYS A 18 -12.85 5.41 -9.00
CA LYS A 18 -14.24 5.64 -8.62
C LYS A 18 -14.38 6.94 -7.84
N GLN A 19 -14.97 7.95 -8.50
CA GLN A 19 -15.14 9.29 -7.92
C GLN A 19 -16.48 9.52 -7.21
N GLN A 20 -17.46 8.63 -7.37
CA GLN A 20 -18.81 8.78 -6.81
C GLN A 20 -19.12 7.66 -5.81
N GLY A 21 -19.75 8.04 -4.70
CA GLY A 21 -20.21 7.13 -3.64
C GLY A 21 -19.29 7.08 -2.43
N VAL A 22 -19.19 5.91 -1.80
CA VAL A 22 -18.30 5.68 -0.63
C VAL A 22 -16.86 5.98 -1.02
N ARG A 23 -16.15 6.73 -0.18
CA ARG A 23 -14.72 7.03 -0.38
C ARG A 23 -13.92 5.73 -0.52
N GLN A 24 -13.12 5.64 -1.57
CA GLN A 24 -12.20 4.55 -1.88
C GLN A 24 -10.81 5.14 -2.13
N GLY A 25 -9.80 4.29 -2.34
CA GLY A 25 -8.45 4.74 -2.70
C GLY A 25 -7.43 4.70 -1.57
N GLU A 26 -7.84 4.30 -0.36
CA GLU A 26 -6.90 4.14 0.77
C GLU A 26 -6.14 2.82 0.76
N GLY A 27 -6.61 1.83 -0.01
CA GLY A 27 -6.16 0.44 0.12
C GLY A 27 -4.65 0.24 -0.12
N LEU A 28 -4.11 0.80 -1.21
CA LEU A 28 -2.69 0.65 -1.54
C LEU A 28 -1.80 1.46 -0.60
N HIS A 29 -2.24 2.65 -0.20
CA HIS A 29 -1.54 3.47 0.79
C HIS A 29 -1.41 2.75 2.14
N ILE A 30 -2.53 2.23 2.67
CA ILE A 30 -2.54 1.46 3.92
C ILE A 30 -1.71 0.18 3.79
N LEU A 31 -1.78 -0.50 2.65
CA LEU A 31 -1.00 -1.72 2.43
C LEU A 31 0.50 -1.44 2.43
N GLN A 32 0.94 -0.33 1.81
CA GLN A 32 2.32 0.13 1.87
C GLN A 32 2.75 0.38 3.32
N GLU A 33 1.96 1.11 4.12
CA GLU A 33 2.29 1.35 5.54
C GLU A 33 2.38 0.04 6.33
N PHE A 34 1.42 -0.87 6.13
CA PHE A 34 1.38 -2.16 6.79
C PHE A 34 2.64 -2.98 6.50
N VAL A 35 3.03 -3.07 5.22
CA VAL A 35 4.22 -3.82 4.80
C VAL A 35 5.49 -3.21 5.38
N GLN A 36 5.61 -1.87 5.36
CA GLN A 36 6.77 -1.17 5.93
C GLN A 36 6.88 -1.36 7.45
N LYS A 37 5.77 -1.27 8.19
CA LYS A 37 5.78 -1.52 9.64
C LYS A 37 6.16 -2.96 10.01
N ASN A 38 5.89 -3.92 9.12
CA ASN A 38 6.21 -5.33 9.34
C ASN A 38 7.55 -5.76 8.72
N HIS A 39 8.40 -4.82 8.30
CA HIS A 39 9.67 -5.11 7.62
C HIS A 39 9.50 -6.11 6.46
N GLY A 40 8.43 -5.89 5.70
CA GLY A 40 8.02 -6.73 4.59
C GLY A 40 8.50 -6.19 3.24
N THR A 41 7.97 -6.81 2.18
CA THR A 41 8.17 -6.40 0.80
C THR A 41 6.84 -6.46 0.06
N LEU A 42 6.51 -5.37 -0.65
CA LEU A 42 5.38 -5.28 -1.57
C LEU A 42 5.94 -5.03 -2.97
N MET A 43 5.62 -5.94 -3.88
CA MET A 43 5.95 -5.83 -5.29
C MET A 43 4.67 -5.81 -6.11
N ILE A 44 4.51 -4.80 -6.95
CA ILE A 44 3.40 -4.74 -7.92
C ILE A 44 3.99 -4.59 -9.31
N PHE A 45 3.56 -5.48 -10.20
CA PHE A 45 3.79 -5.35 -11.63
C PHE A 45 2.45 -5.06 -12.30
N SER A 46 2.42 -4.07 -13.19
CA SER A 46 1.21 -3.68 -13.91
C SER A 46 1.59 -3.11 -15.27
N ASN A 47 1.12 -3.75 -16.34
CA ASN A 47 1.53 -3.41 -17.71
C ASN A 47 3.06 -3.47 -17.87
N ASP A 48 3.71 -2.34 -18.14
CA ASP A 48 5.16 -2.15 -18.29
C ASP A 48 5.80 -1.45 -17.08
N SER A 49 5.08 -1.28 -15.97
CA SER A 49 5.61 -0.69 -14.73
C SER A 49 5.70 -1.67 -13.57
N TYR A 50 6.65 -1.37 -12.69
CA TYR A 50 6.96 -2.14 -11.48
C TYR A 50 7.20 -1.19 -10.31
N VAL A 51 6.78 -1.61 -9.12
CA VAL A 51 7.20 -1.00 -7.85
C VAL A 51 7.72 -2.08 -6.91
N ASN A 52 8.79 -1.75 -6.19
CA ASN A 52 9.27 -2.47 -5.02
C ASN A 52 9.23 -1.55 -3.81
N ILE A 53 8.54 -1.97 -2.76
CA ILE A 53 8.47 -1.30 -1.47
C ILE A 53 9.02 -2.28 -0.43
N GLY A 54 10.01 -1.86 0.35
CA GLY A 54 10.52 -2.63 1.47
C GLY A 54 11.46 -1.81 2.36
N ASP A 55 12.29 -2.48 3.16
CA ASP A 55 13.22 -1.83 4.08
C ASP A 55 14.25 -0.91 3.38
N ASN A 56 14.53 -1.16 2.09
CA ASN A 56 15.43 -0.34 1.27
C ASN A 56 14.75 0.88 0.64
N GLY A 57 13.49 1.18 1.02
CA GLY A 57 12.70 2.27 0.48
C GLY A 57 11.76 1.84 -0.64
N VAL A 58 11.38 2.80 -1.48
CA VAL A 58 10.43 2.62 -2.59
C VAL A 58 11.13 2.87 -3.92
N LYS A 59 11.04 1.90 -4.83
CA LYS A 59 11.64 1.97 -6.17
C LYS A 59 10.59 1.73 -7.23
N TYR A 60 10.50 2.62 -8.20
CA TYR A 60 9.62 2.49 -9.37
C TYR A 60 10.46 2.32 -10.63
N GLU A 61 10.14 1.34 -11.46
CA GLU A 61 10.89 1.03 -12.67
C GLU A 61 9.95 0.60 -13.81
N ASN A 62 10.44 0.69 -15.05
CA ASN A 62 9.80 0.03 -16.18
C ASN A 62 10.36 -1.38 -16.31
N VAL A 63 9.52 -2.33 -16.70
CA VAL A 63 9.93 -3.73 -16.99
C VAL A 63 9.89 -4.00 -18.49
N CYS A 64 10.86 -4.76 -19.00
CA CYS A 64 10.93 -5.10 -20.42
C CYS A 64 9.83 -6.08 -20.88
N THR A 65 9.11 -6.68 -19.94
CA THR A 65 8.01 -7.62 -20.19
C THR A 65 6.69 -6.93 -19.94
N ASN A 66 5.85 -6.79 -20.97
CA ASN A 66 4.49 -6.33 -20.79
C ASN A 66 3.55 -7.54 -20.61
N PHE A 67 2.67 -7.50 -19.61
CA PHE A 67 1.56 -8.43 -19.48
C PHE A 67 0.27 -7.68 -19.19
N SER A 68 -0.82 -8.15 -19.79
CA SER A 68 -2.15 -7.59 -19.53
C SER A 68 -2.65 -8.09 -18.17
N GLY A 69 -2.54 -7.23 -17.16
CA GLY A 69 -3.02 -7.51 -15.81
C GLY A 69 -2.17 -6.85 -14.73
N THR A 70 -2.41 -7.26 -13.50
CA THR A 70 -1.66 -6.82 -12.33
C THR A 70 -1.22 -8.04 -11.53
N LEU A 71 0.06 -8.12 -11.20
CA LEU A 71 0.60 -9.10 -10.28
C LEU A 71 1.00 -8.38 -9.00
N VAL A 72 0.48 -8.84 -7.88
CA VAL A 72 0.79 -8.32 -6.55
C VAL A 72 1.44 -9.44 -5.75
N ASN A 73 2.68 -9.21 -5.32
CA ASN A 73 3.39 -10.09 -4.42
C ASN A 73 3.65 -9.36 -3.10
N ILE A 74 3.35 -10.02 -1.99
CA ILE A 74 3.42 -9.47 -0.65
C ILE A 74 4.11 -10.49 0.24
N ALA A 75 5.16 -10.05 0.91
CA ALA A 75 5.83 -10.80 1.96
C ALA A 75 5.96 -9.92 3.20
N PHE A 76 5.73 -10.45 4.39
CA PHE A 76 5.97 -9.74 5.64
C PHE A 76 6.24 -10.73 6.76
N ARG A 77 6.84 -10.25 7.84
CA ARG A 77 7.10 -11.06 9.02
C ARG A 77 5.79 -11.25 9.79
N CYS A 78 5.40 -12.49 10.01
CA CYS A 78 4.34 -12.82 10.96
C CYS A 78 4.98 -13.06 12.33
N ASP A 79 4.83 -12.09 13.23
CA ASP A 79 5.13 -12.24 14.66
C ASP A 79 3.85 -12.07 15.49
N GLU A 80 3.97 -12.03 16.82
CA GLU A 80 2.82 -11.88 17.73
C GLU A 80 2.31 -10.42 17.84
N LYS A 81 2.87 -9.47 17.07
CA LYS A 81 2.44 -8.07 17.13
C LYS A 81 1.17 -7.88 16.33
N TYR A 82 0.27 -7.08 16.89
CA TYR A 82 -0.96 -6.68 16.24
C TYR A 82 -0.79 -5.34 15.55
N TYR A 83 -1.15 -5.28 14.27
CA TYR A 83 -1.34 -4.03 13.56
C TYR A 83 -2.76 -3.53 13.82
N CYS A 84 -2.90 -2.25 14.18
CA CYS A 84 -4.19 -1.58 14.27
C CYS A 84 -4.08 -0.16 13.70
N LEU A 85 -5.19 0.33 13.16
CA LEU A 85 -5.34 1.72 12.76
C LEU A 85 -5.51 2.59 14.01
N ALA A 86 -5.11 3.87 13.92
CA ALA A 86 -5.25 4.81 15.04
C ALA A 86 -6.71 4.95 15.51
N SER A 87 -7.68 4.79 14.60
CA SER A 87 -9.11 4.78 14.90
C SER A 87 -9.59 3.56 15.69
N GLU A 88 -8.82 2.47 15.68
CA GLU A 88 -9.13 1.20 16.36
C GLU A 88 -8.52 1.12 17.76
N VAL A 89 -7.60 2.04 18.09
CA VAL A 89 -6.98 2.09 19.42
C VAL A 89 -8.05 2.45 20.47
N PRO A 90 -8.25 1.63 21.51
CA PRO A 90 -9.23 1.91 22.55
C PRO A 90 -8.92 3.24 23.26
N LYS A 91 -9.92 4.13 23.37
CA LYS A 91 -9.78 5.35 24.16
C LYS A 91 -9.72 4.97 25.65
N LEU A 92 -8.59 5.24 26.30
CA LEU A 92 -8.46 5.10 27.75
C LEU A 92 -9.54 5.97 28.41
N LYS A 93 -10.47 5.35 29.14
CA LYS A 93 -11.40 6.08 30.01
C LYS A 93 -10.55 6.76 31.07
N LYS A 94 -10.53 8.10 31.09
CA LYS A 94 -9.93 8.85 32.20
C LYS A 94 -10.63 8.36 33.47
N LEU A 95 -9.88 7.71 34.37
CA LEU A 95 -10.38 7.49 35.72
C LEU A 95 -10.61 8.88 36.31
N LYS A 96 -11.87 9.17 36.66
CA LYS A 96 -12.19 10.28 37.54
C LYS A 96 -11.64 9.88 38.91
N LEU A 97 -10.48 10.43 39.27
CA LEU A 97 -10.09 10.57 40.68
C LEU A 97 -10.99 11.60 41.34
#